data_AF-A0A843BZM8-F1
#
_entry.id   AF-A0A843BZM8-F1
#
_cell.length_a   1.000
_cell.length_b   1.000
_cell.length_c   1.000
_cell.angle_alpha   90.00
_cell.angle_beta   90.00
_cell.angle_gamma   90.00
#
_symmetry.space_group_name_H-M   'P 1'
#
loop_
_entity.id
_entity.type
_entity.pdbx_description
1 polymer ?
#
loop_
_entity_poly.entity_id
_entity_poly.type
_entity_poly.pdbx_seq_one_letter_code
_entity_poly.pdbx_strand_id
1 'polypeptide(L)' 'MGEELEELVKKIKAKDLNAEAKRRGIKTACVKKIDVAKQLPREVVEELSSKSKE' A
#
# COMPACT_ATOMS: atom_id res chain seq x y z
N MET A 1 13.04 10.63 -3.32
CA MET A 1 11.64 10.61 -2.83
C MET A 1 10.84 9.37 -3.24
N GLY A 2 11.38 8.47 -4.10
CA GLY A 2 10.69 7.21 -4.45
C GLY A 2 11.00 6.02 -3.53
N GLU A 3 12.20 5.99 -2.94
CA GLU A 3 12.74 4.82 -2.23
C GLU A 3 12.00 4.49 -0.92
N GLU A 4 11.57 5.53 -0.19
CA GLU A 4 10.89 5.34 1.10
C GLU A 4 9.51 4.67 0.92
N LEU A 5 8.78 5.04 -0.13
CA LEU A 5 7.50 4.40 -0.46
C LEU A 5 7.71 2.92 -0.83
N GLU A 6 8.78 2.59 -1.56
CA GLU A 6 9.08 1.19 -1.90
C GLU A 6 9.37 0.35 -0.66
N GLU A 7 10.11 0.92 0.30
CA GLU A 7 10.41 0.26 1.57
C GLU A 7 9.16 0.02 2.42
N LEU A 8 8.29 1.02 2.54
CA LEU A 8 7.00 0.88 3.24
C LEU A 8 6.16 -0.21 2.57
N VAL A 9 6.04 -0.17 1.24
CA VAL A 9 5.28 -1.14 0.47
C VAL A 9 5.82 -2.55 0.59
N LYS A 10 7.15 -2.73 0.72
CA LYS A 10 7.75 -4.04 1.00
C LYS A 10 7.35 -4.58 2.37
N LYS A 11 7.22 -3.73 3.38
CA LYS A 11 6.83 -4.09 4.77
C LYS A 11 5.33 -4.38 4.91
N ILE A 12 4.48 -3.78 4.09
CA ILE A 12 3.02 -3.97 4.12
C ILE A 12 2.63 -5.34 3.56
N LYS A 13 1.64 -6.04 4.14
CA LYS A 13 1.06 -7.23 3.48
C LYS A 13 0.25 -6.83 2.23
N ALA A 14 0.45 -7.54 1.12
CA ALA A 14 -0.26 -7.25 -0.13
C ALA A 14 -1.79 -7.37 0.00
N LYS A 15 -2.28 -8.22 0.91
CA LYS A 15 -3.70 -8.37 1.21
C LYS A 15 -4.28 -7.10 1.82
N ASP A 16 -3.64 -6.54 2.85
CA ASP A 16 -4.06 -5.30 3.51
C ASP A 16 -4.04 -4.10 2.57
N LEU A 17 -2.95 -3.94 1.80
CA LEU A 17 -2.85 -2.88 0.80
C LEU A 17 -3.98 -2.97 -0.24
N ASN A 18 -4.25 -4.18 -0.75
CA ASN A 18 -5.30 -4.40 -1.73
C ASN A 18 -6.70 -4.24 -1.13
N ALA A 19 -6.92 -4.62 0.13
CA ALA A 19 -8.20 -4.44 0.81
C ALA A 19 -8.50 -2.95 0.98
N GLU A 20 -7.54 -2.17 1.44
CA GLU A 20 -7.69 -0.72 1.62
C GLU A 20 -7.91 0.00 0.29
N ALA A 21 -7.14 -0.36 -0.74
CA ALA A 21 -7.35 0.13 -2.09
C ALA A 21 -8.75 -0.21 -2.62
N LYS A 22 -9.22 -1.45 -2.44
CA LYS A 22 -10.56 -1.87 -2.87
C LYS A 22 -11.66 -1.13 -2.11
N ARG A 23 -11.50 -0.87 -0.80
CA ARG A 23 -12.43 -0.06 0.00
C ARG A 23 -12.57 1.37 -0.53
N ARG A 24 -11.51 1.91 -1.14
CA ARG A 24 -11.47 3.24 -1.75
C ARG A 24 -11.85 3.24 -3.24
N GLY A 25 -12.23 2.09 -3.80
CA GLY A 25 -12.60 1.96 -5.22
C GLY A 25 -11.41 1.90 -6.18
N ILE A 26 -10.19 1.72 -5.68
CA ILE A 26 -8.99 1.59 -6.50
C ILE A 26 -8.92 0.18 -7.09
N LYS A 27 -8.63 0.08 -8.39
CA LYS A 27 -8.45 -1.21 -9.07
C LYS A 27 -7.13 -1.84 -8.64
N THR A 28 -7.23 -3.01 -8.03
CA THR A 28 -6.09 -3.80 -7.55
C THR A 28 -5.78 -5.01 -8.44
N ALA A 29 -6.58 -5.24 -9.48
CA ALA A 29 -6.38 -6.32 -10.44
C ALA A 29 -5.32 -5.95 -11.49
N CYS A 30 -4.37 -6.86 -11.75
CA CYS A 30 -3.28 -6.70 -12.73
C CYS A 30 -2.34 -5.49 -12.54
N VAL A 31 -2.38 -4.83 -11.39
CA VAL A 31 -1.49 -3.71 -11.06
C VAL A 31 -0.41 -4.12 -10.07
N LYS A 32 0.76 -3.48 -10.15
CA LYS A 32 1.84 -3.73 -9.20
C LYS A 32 1.44 -3.20 -7.83
N LYS A 33 1.90 -3.86 -6.78
CA LYS A 33 1.69 -3.45 -5.38
C LYS A 33 2.14 -2.01 -5.11
N ILE A 34 3.27 -1.59 -5.67
CA ILE A 34 3.74 -0.21 -5.57
C ILE A 34 2.82 0.78 -6.28
N ASP A 35 2.17 0.37 -7.36
CA ASP A 35 1.25 1.21 -8.12
C ASP A 35 -0.03 1.45 -7.31
N VAL A 36 -0.53 0.40 -6.65
CA VAL A 36 -1.62 0.51 -5.67
C VAL A 36 -1.25 1.46 -4.53
N ALA A 37 -0.04 1.35 -4.00
CA ALA A 37 0.42 2.22 -2.93
C ALA A 37 0.62 3.67 -3.36
N LYS A 38 1.03 3.93 -4.61
CA LYS A 38 1.10 5.28 -5.19
C LYS A 38 -0.28 5.91 -5.37
N GLN A 39 -1.31 5.10 -5.57
CA GLN A 39 -2.70 5.55 -5.65
C GLN A 39 -3.33 5.78 -4.27
N LEU A 40 -2.70 5.30 -3.20
CA LEU A 40 -3.13 5.53 -1.83
C LEU A 40 -2.43 6.78 -1.24
N PRO A 41 -3.11 7.49 -0.32
CA PRO A 41 -2.45 8.56 0.43
C PRO A 41 -1.27 8.00 1.23
N ARG A 42 -0.17 8.75 1.30
CA ARG A 42 1.05 8.30 1.99
C ARG A 42 0.80 7.94 3.45
N GLU A 43 -0.02 8.71 4.14
CA GLU A 43 -0.43 8.47 5.54
C GLU A 43 -1.03 7.06 5.73
N VAL A 44 -1.78 6.57 4.75
CA VAL A 44 -2.41 5.25 4.76
C VAL A 44 -1.39 4.15 4.53
N VAL A 45 -0.45 4.37 3.60
CA VAL A 45 0.65 3.44 3.34
C VAL A 45 1.55 3.33 4.58
N GLU A 46 1.84 4.44 5.25
CA GLU A 46 2.60 4.46 6.51
C GLU A 46 1.86 3.76 7.66
N GLU A 47 0.55 4.00 7.81
CA GLU A 47 -0.26 3.33 8.83
C GLU A 47 -0.30 1.81 8.60
N LEU A 48 -0.54 1.37 7.36
CA LEU A 48 -0.53 -0.05 6.98
C LEU A 48 0.85 -0.70 7.19
N SER A 49 1.93 0.07 6.95
CA SER A 49 3.29 -0.42 7.17
C SER A 49 3.61 -0.57 8.65
N SER A 50 3.06 0.32 9.48
CA SER A 50 3.24 0.28 10.94
C SER A 50 2.39 -0.84 11.57
N LYS A 51 1.14 -1.03 11.11
CA LYS A 51 0.26 -2.13 11.54
C LYS A 51 0.74 -3.52 11.12
N SER A 52 1.50 -3.63 10.02
CA SER A 52 2.05 -4.92 9.58
C SER A 52 3.22 -5.41 10.43
N LYS A 53 3.70 -4.62 11.41
CA LYS A 53 4.86 -4.92 12.26
C LYS A 53 4.50 -5.61 13.59
N GLU A 54 3.23 -5.94 13.83
CA GLU A 54 2.75 -6.68 15.01
C GLU A 54 2.43 -8.16 14.69
#